data_AF-A0AAU0F660-F1
#
_entry.id   AF-A0AAU0F660-F1
#
_cell.length_a   1.000
_cell.length_b   1.000
_cell.length_c   1.000
_cell.angle_alpha   90.00
_cell.angle_beta   90.00
_cell.angle_gamma   90.00
#
_symmetry.space_group_name_H-M   'P 1'
#
loop_
_entity.id
_entity.type
_entity.pdbx_description
1 polymer ?
#
loop_
_entity_poly.entity_id
_entity_poly.type
_entity_poly.pdbx_seq_one_letter_code
_entity_poly.pdbx_strand_id
1 'polypeptide(L)'
;MFLENTINHSKQSGWMEVICGSMFSGKTEELIRRLRRAEMAGQNVEIFKPKIDTRYDEEDVVSHNQNKIRSTPVESSNEILLLGSTCDVIGIDEAQFLTTAL
;
A
#
# COMPACT_ATOMS: atom_id res chain seq x y z
N MET A 1 16.76 7.07 6.46
CA MET A 1 17.34 7.77 5.30
C MET A 1 16.34 7.66 4.17
N PHE A 2 15.71 8.77 3.79
CA PHE A 2 14.86 8.83 2.61
C PHE A 2 15.76 8.75 1.37
N LEU A 3 15.56 7.76 0.51
CA LEU A 3 16.16 7.76 -0.82
C LEU A 3 15.38 8.77 -1.65
N GLU A 4 15.90 9.99 -1.73
CA GLU A 4 15.50 10.91 -2.79
C GLU A 4 15.88 10.27 -4.12
N ASN A 5 14.86 9.96 -4.92
CA ASN A 5 15.00 9.24 -6.17
C ASN A 5 15.75 10.13 -7.18
N THR A 6 16.98 9.78 -7.55
CA THR A 6 17.80 10.48 -8.56
C THR A 6 17.37 10.14 -9.98
N ILE A 7 16.06 10.08 -10.25
CA ILE A 7 15.53 9.65 -11.54
C ILE A 7 15.45 10.83 -12.52
N ASN A 8 16.10 10.60 -13.66
CA ASN A 8 16.15 11.44 -14.84
C ASN A 8 14.75 11.89 -15.30
N HIS A 9 14.48 13.20 -15.28
CA HIS A 9 13.16 13.81 -15.57
C HIS A 9 12.60 13.56 -16.99
N SER A 10 13.34 12.88 -17.87
CA SER A 10 12.97 12.68 -19.28
C SER A 10 12.13 11.41 -19.55
N LYS A 11 12.00 10.49 -18.59
CA LYS A 11 11.09 9.33 -18.66
C LYS A 11 10.50 9.05 -17.28
N GLN A 12 9.36 9.65 -16.96
CA GLN A 12 8.61 9.26 -15.77
C GLN A 12 8.13 7.81 -15.92
N SER A 13 8.80 6.90 -15.22
CA SER A 13 8.35 5.51 -15.06
C SER A 13 7.81 5.35 -13.64
N GLY A 14 6.79 4.51 -13.46
CA GLY A 14 6.38 4.08 -12.13
C GLY A 14 7.54 3.38 -11.41
N TRP A 15 7.55 3.45 -10.08
CA TRP A 15 8.53 2.74 -9.25
C TRP A 15 7.81 1.98 -8.13
N MET A 16 8.52 1.07 -7.49
CA MET A 16 8.02 0.29 -6.37
C MET A 16 8.90 0.53 -5.15
N GLU A 17 8.27 0.81 -4.01
CA GLU A 17 8.93 0.92 -2.72
C GLU A 17 8.49 -0.22 -1.82
N VAL A 18 9.44 -0.86 -1.13
CA VAL A 18 9.15 -1.98 -0.25
C VAL A 18 9.49 -1.60 1.18
N ILE A 19 8.53 -1.77 2.08
CA ILE A 19 8.69 -1.57 3.53
C ILE A 19 8.68 -2.95 4.20
N CYS A 20 9.86 -3.45 4.58
CA CYS A 20 10.02 -4.76 5.22
C CYS A 20 10.49 -4.64 6.67
N GLY A 21 10.22 -5.69 7.46
CA GLY A 21 10.57 -5.77 8.88
C GLY A 21 9.72 -6.80 9.62
N SER A 22 10.12 -7.16 10.84
CA SER A 22 9.35 -8.07 11.70
C SER A 22 7.96 -7.52 12.02
N MET A 23 7.06 -8.34 12.58
CA MET A 23 5.87 -7.78 13.22
C MET A 23 6.27 -6.73 14.26
N PHE A 24 5.41 -5.71 14.44
CA PHE A 24 5.61 -4.57 15.36
C PHE A 24 6.74 -3.59 15.00
N SER A 25 7.42 -3.75 13.87
CA SER A 25 8.46 -2.80 13.43
C SER A 25 7.93 -1.52 12.75
N GLY A 26 6.62 -1.26 12.84
CA GLY A 26 6.00 -0.05 12.27
C GLY A 26 5.79 -0.03 10.75
N LYS A 27 5.77 -1.19 10.06
CA LYS A 27 5.59 -1.24 8.60
C LYS A 27 4.30 -0.56 8.12
N THR A 28 3.17 -0.96 8.68
CA THR A 28 1.84 -0.40 8.37
C THR A 28 1.79 1.11 8.68
N GLU A 29 2.45 1.55 9.75
CA GLU A 29 2.52 2.97 10.10
C GLU A 29 3.30 3.78 9.05
N GLU A 30 4.45 3.27 8.60
CA GLU A 30 5.23 3.92 7.54
C GLU A 30 4.48 3.91 6.19
N LEU A 31 3.77 2.82 5.87
CA LEU A 31 2.91 2.73 4.68
C LEU A 31 1.83 3.82 4.71
N ILE A 32 1.03 3.88 5.79
CA ILE A 32 -0.01 4.90 5.98
C ILE A 32 0.59 6.31 5.90
N ARG A 33 1.77 6.53 6.51
CA ARG A 33 2.44 7.83 6.48
C ARG A 33 2.83 8.26 5.06
N ARG A 34 3.23 7.34 4.17
CA ARG A 34 3.54 7.64 2.76
C ARG A 34 2.28 7.95 1.97
N LEU A 35 1.24 7.16 2.16
CA LEU A 35 -0.03 7.30 1.44
C LEU A 35 -0.74 8.61 1.80
N ARG A 36 -0.77 8.99 3.08
CA ARG A 36 -1.29 10.30 3.50
C ARG A 36 -0.54 11.47 2.86
N ARG A 37 0.78 11.36 2.65
CA ARG A 37 1.53 12.42 1.94
C ARG A 37 1.14 12.51 0.46
N ALA A 38 0.86 11.39 -0.18
CA ALA A 38 0.38 11.35 -1.56
C ALA A 38 -1.04 11.96 -1.68
N GLU A 39 -1.95 11.63 -0.76
CA GLU A 39 -3.29 12.24 -0.69
C GLU A 39 -3.20 13.76 -0.48
N MET A 40 -2.34 14.22 0.44
CA MET A 40 -2.09 15.65 0.67
C MET A 40 -1.49 16.37 -0.55
N ALA A 41 -0.83 15.64 -1.44
CA ALA A 41 -0.32 16.16 -2.71
C ALA A 41 -1.36 16.09 -3.85
N GLY A 42 -2.60 15.68 -3.57
CA GLY A 42 -3.69 15.60 -4.54
C GLY A 42 -3.62 14.37 -5.46
N GLN A 43 -2.85 13.34 -5.09
CA GLN A 43 -2.78 12.09 -5.85
C GLN A 43 -3.96 11.18 -5.51
N ASN A 44 -4.47 10.44 -6.49
CA ASN A 44 -5.46 9.41 -6.28
C ASN A 44 -4.79 8.17 -5.67
N VAL A 45 -5.08 7.89 -4.40
CA VAL A 45 -4.47 6.80 -3.64
C VAL A 45 -5.50 5.72 -3.32
N GLU A 46 -5.11 4.46 -3.46
CA GLU A 46 -5.91 3.31 -3.02
C GLU A 46 -5.02 2.32 -2.25
N ILE A 47 -5.59 1.63 -1.27
CA ILE A 47 -4.88 0.70 -0.40
C ILE A 47 -5.53 -0.66 -0.49
N PHE A 48 -4.72 -1.67 -0.77
CA PHE A 48 -5.17 -3.04 -0.82
C PHE A 48 -4.59 -3.84 0.34
N LYS A 49 -5.40 -4.75 0.88
CA LYS A 49 -4.95 -5.77 1.82
C LYS A 49 -5.48 -7.15 1.39
N PRO A 50 -4.77 -8.23 1.66
CA PRO A 50 -5.25 -9.57 1.35
C PRO A 50 -6.47 -9.91 2.22
N LYS A 51 -7.54 -10.48 1.64
CA LYS A 51 -8.76 -10.87 2.38
C LYS A 51 -8.50 -11.84 3.54
N ILE A 52 -7.42 -12.63 3.46
CA ILE A 52 -7.04 -13.57 4.52
C ILE A 52 -6.59 -12.84 5.80
N ASP A 53 -6.23 -11.56 5.72
CA ASP A 53 -5.84 -10.79 6.89
C ASP A 53 -7.04 -10.12 7.58
N THR A 54 -7.66 -10.87 8.49
CA THR A 54 -8.79 -10.42 9.32
C THR A 54 -8.36 -10.04 10.74
N ARG A 55 -7.05 -9.95 11.02
CA ARG A 55 -6.52 -9.88 12.41
C ARG A 55 -6.88 -8.59 13.16
N TYR A 56 -7.31 -7.54 12.46
CA TYR A 56 -7.57 -6.23 13.07
C TYR A 56 -8.88 -5.55 12.62
N ASP A 57 -9.33 -5.77 11.38
CA ASP A 57 -10.58 -5.23 10.83
C ASP A 57 -10.88 -5.93 9.48
N GLU A 58 -12.14 -6.05 9.05
CA GLU A 58 -12.46 -6.64 7.74
C GLU A 58 -12.22 -5.63 6.60
N GLU A 59 -12.43 -4.33 6.84
CA GLU A 59 -12.37 -3.31 5.78
C GLU A 59 -11.21 -2.31 5.94
N ASP A 60 -10.72 -2.07 7.16
CA ASP A 60 -9.66 -1.08 7.38
C ASP A 60 -8.25 -1.70 7.49
N VAL A 61 -7.23 -0.95 7.04
CA VAL A 61 -5.84 -1.18 7.46
C VAL A 61 -5.64 -0.40 8.75
N VAL A 62 -5.43 -1.12 9.84
CA VAL A 62 -5.31 -0.57 11.18
C VAL A 62 -3.87 -0.68 11.63
N SER A 63 -3.20 0.46 11.84
CA SER A 63 -1.92 0.43 12.54
C SER A 63 -2.13 0.11 14.02
N HIS A 64 -1.09 -0.42 14.66
CA HIS A 64 -1.14 -0.74 16.10
C HIS A 64 -1.52 0.48 16.98
N ASN A 65 -1.24 1.70 16.50
CA ASN A 65 -1.54 2.97 17.17
C ASN A 65 -2.92 3.56 16.78
N GLN A 66 -3.85 2.72 16.32
CA GLN A 66 -5.23 3.11 15.94
C GLN A 66 -5.35 4.13 14.80
N ASN A 67 -4.27 4.41 14.07
CA ASN A 67 -4.39 5.15 12.81
C ASN A 67 -4.98 4.22 11.77
N LYS A 68 -6.23 4.48 11.39
CA LYS A 68 -6.95 3.74 10.34
C LYS A 68 -6.94 4.51 9.03
N ILE A 69 -6.89 3.75 7.94
CA ILE A 69 -7.22 4.22 6.60
C ILE A 69 -8.04 3.12 5.93
N ARG A 70 -9.06 3.52 5.17
CA ARG A 70 -9.92 2.58 4.47
C ARG A 70 -9.07 1.79 3.49
N SER A 71 -9.30 0.48 3.43
CA SER A 71 -8.61 -0.39 2.47
C SER A 71 -9.63 -1.23 1.71
N THR A 72 -9.22 -1.70 0.53
CA THR A 72 -9.98 -2.61 -0.30
C THR A 72 -9.42 -4.02 -0.15
N PRO A 73 -10.14 -4.94 0.51
CA PRO A 73 -9.72 -6.33 0.65
C PRO A 73 -9.75 -7.05 -0.71
N VAL A 74 -8.66 -7.76 -1.07
CA VAL A 74 -8.53 -8.48 -2.35
C VAL A 74 -8.14 -9.95 -2.15
N GLU A 75 -8.62 -10.83 -3.03
CA GLU A 75 -8.26 -12.26 -2.99
C GLU A 75 -6.95 -12.56 -3.71
N SER A 76 -6.61 -11.78 -4.73
CA SER A 76 -5.42 -12.01 -5.54
C SER A 76 -4.82 -10.71 -6.07
N SER A 77 -3.56 -10.77 -6.52
CA SER A 77 -2.88 -9.64 -7.14
C SER A 77 -3.57 -9.13 -8.42
N ASN A 78 -4.38 -9.95 -9.09
CA ASN A 78 -5.07 -9.57 -10.32
C ASN A 78 -6.19 -8.54 -10.07
N GLU A 79 -6.84 -8.61 -8.90
CA GLU A 79 -7.87 -7.64 -8.52
C GLU A 79 -7.27 -6.24 -8.35
N ILE A 80 -6.04 -6.15 -7.83
CA ILE A 80 -5.31 -4.88 -7.67
C ILE A 80 -5.12 -4.21 -9.03
N LEU A 81 -4.78 -4.97 -10.08
CA LEU A 81 -4.61 -4.43 -11.42
C LEU A 81 -5.91 -3.85 -12.01
N LEU A 82 -7.04 -4.51 -11.72
CA LEU A 82 -8.36 -4.05 -12.18
C LEU A 82 -8.81 -2.81 -11.41
N LEU A 83 -8.77 -2.88 -10.09
CA LEU A 83 -9.30 -1.87 -9.17
C LEU A 83 -8.40 -0.62 -9.09
N GLY A 84 -7.08 -0.80 -9.21
CA GLY A 84 -6.09 0.29 -9.13
C GLY A 84 -5.82 1.01 -10.45
N SER A 85 -6.53 0.67 -11.53
CA SER A 85 -6.23 1.17 -12.89
C SER A 85 -6.30 2.69 -13.06
N THR A 86 -7.01 3.39 -12.17
CA THR A 86 -7.15 4.85 -12.18
C THR A 86 -6.38 5.55 -11.06
N CYS A 87 -5.61 4.82 -10.27
CA CYS A 87 -4.86 5.36 -9.12
C CYS A 87 -3.48 5.83 -9.53
N ASP A 88 -3.03 6.95 -8.94
CA ASP A 88 -1.66 7.45 -9.09
C ASP A 88 -0.69 6.71 -8.15
N VAL A 89 -1.18 6.30 -6.97
CA VAL A 89 -0.41 5.60 -5.94
C VAL A 89 -1.21 4.41 -5.41
N ILE A 90 -0.57 3.24 -5.38
CA ILE A 90 -1.16 2.01 -4.85
C ILE A 90 -0.37 1.59 -3.59
N GLY A 91 -1.07 1.52 -2.46
CA GLY A 91 -0.57 0.92 -1.24
C GLY A 91 -0.96 -0.56 -1.15
N ILE A 92 -0.04 -1.41 -0.70
CA ILE A 92 -0.31 -2.83 -0.46
C ILE A 92 0.20 -3.17 0.93
N ASP A 93 -0.71 -3.48 1.87
CA ASP A 93 -0.30 -3.97 3.19
C ASP A 93 -0.27 -5.50 3.22
N GLU A 94 0.60 -6.05 4.06
CA GLU A 94 0.76 -7.49 4.30
C GLU A 94 0.90 -8.33 3.00
N ALA A 95 1.63 -7.76 2.04
CA ALA A 95 1.79 -8.26 0.68
C ALA A 95 2.33 -9.70 0.58
N GLN A 96 3.03 -10.20 1.62
CA GLN A 96 3.52 -11.58 1.65
C GLN A 96 2.42 -12.64 1.60
N PHE A 97 1.15 -12.26 1.84
CA PHE A 97 0.01 -13.17 1.71
C PHE A 97 -0.68 -13.09 0.34
N LEU A 98 -0.29 -12.15 -0.54
CA LEU A 98 -0.82 -12.08 -1.89
C LEU A 98 -0.13 -13.12 -2.77
N THR A 99 -0.92 -13.87 -3.52
CA THR A 99 -0.43 -14.79 -4.54
C THR A 99 -1.00 -14.40 -5.90
N THR A 100 -0.29 -14.77 -6.96
CA THR A 100 -0.88 -14.78 -8.29
C THR A 100 -1.79 -16.00 -8.35
N ALA A 101 -3.08 -15.79 -8.63
CA ALA A 101 -3.98 -16.91 -8.90
C ALA A 101 -3.42 -17.70 -10.09
N LEU A 102 -3.12 -18.98 -9.89
CA LEU A 102 -2.72 -19.92 -10.93
C LEU A 102 -3.95 -20.45 -11.69
#